data_AF-A0A3A8GCY2-F1
#
_entry.id   AF-A0A3A8GCY2-F1
#
_cell.length_a   1.000
_cell.length_b   1.000
_cell.length_c   1.000
_cell.angle_alpha   90.00
_cell.angle_beta   90.00
_cell.angle_gamma   90.00
#
_symmetry.space_group_name_H-M   'P 1'
#
loop_
_entity.id
_entity.type
_entity.pdbx_description
1 polymer ?
#
loop_
_entity_poly.entity_id
_entity_poly.type
_entity_poly.pdbx_seq_one_letter_code
_entity_poly.pdbx_strand_id
1 'polypeptide(L)'
;MVRGLFARAEQDVVLATFEESVVYVTSDTIEPIILNHRWDRSAWYLANLFLLSVGAKPLGKKAVRIVEMSEETTCYVSPEYFAEDDPFADFIVHEAAHIFHNCKRRTIGLQETSRKEWLLDIEFGQRETFAYSYEAYARISASAKGPAERRALAVEYGSKRRISEERVDPAKVANIIAERRARGTAGRRSWRSARRPGSRARRCNSRAR
;
A
#
# COMPACT_ATOMS: atom_id res chain seq x y z
N MET A 1 -5.32 -10.98 -4.60
CA MET A 1 -4.63 -10.69 -3.31
C MET A 1 -5.58 -10.42 -2.14
N VAL A 2 -6.61 -9.57 -2.32
CA VAL A 2 -7.71 -9.31 -1.35
C VAL A 2 -8.29 -10.59 -0.71
N ARG A 3 -8.44 -11.65 -1.51
CA ARG A 3 -9.01 -12.94 -1.08
C ARG A 3 -8.26 -13.65 0.07
N GLY A 4 -6.99 -13.32 0.33
CA GLY A 4 -6.26 -13.84 1.49
C GLY A 4 -6.30 -12.92 2.72
N LEU A 5 -6.55 -11.64 2.51
CA LEU A 5 -6.47 -10.60 3.54
C LEU A 5 -7.79 -10.35 4.26
N PHE A 6 -8.90 -10.51 3.56
CA PHE A 6 -10.22 -10.15 4.05
C PHE A 6 -11.14 -11.38 4.17
N ALA A 7 -12.13 -11.30 5.05
CA ALA A 7 -13.14 -12.36 5.14
C ALA A 7 -13.88 -12.44 3.81
N ARG A 8 -14.36 -13.62 3.40
CA ARG A 8 -15.11 -13.77 2.14
C ARG A 8 -16.23 -12.73 1.98
N ALA A 9 -16.97 -12.47 3.05
CA ALA A 9 -18.05 -11.46 3.09
C ALA A 9 -17.58 -10.00 2.94
N GLU A 10 -16.29 -9.71 3.10
CA GLU A 10 -15.71 -8.37 2.98
C GLU A 10 -15.01 -8.17 1.62
N GLN A 11 -14.76 -9.23 0.86
CA GLN A 11 -13.88 -9.20 -0.30
C GLN A 11 -14.43 -8.35 -1.44
N ASP A 12 -15.72 -8.51 -1.77
CA ASP A 12 -16.32 -7.83 -2.92
C ASP A 12 -16.40 -6.32 -2.69
N VAL A 13 -16.78 -5.90 -1.48
CA VAL A 13 -16.80 -4.48 -1.08
C VAL A 13 -15.40 -3.85 -1.18
N VAL A 14 -14.38 -4.57 -0.71
CA VAL A 14 -12.99 -4.09 -0.80
C VAL A 14 -12.50 -4.03 -2.24
N LEU A 15 -12.86 -5.00 -3.09
CA LEU A 15 -12.51 -4.99 -4.51
C LEU A 15 -13.20 -3.85 -5.27
N ALA A 16 -14.49 -3.64 -5.04
CA ALA A 16 -15.22 -2.53 -5.65
C ALA A 16 -14.62 -1.17 -5.26
N THR A 17 -14.24 -1.01 -3.99
CA THR A 17 -13.53 0.21 -3.54
C THR A 17 -12.24 0.40 -4.34
N PHE A 18 -11.44 -0.66 -4.52
CA PHE A 18 -10.17 -0.59 -5.23
C PHE A 18 -10.33 -0.12 -6.68
N GLU A 19 -11.34 -0.64 -7.38
CA GLU A 19 -11.63 -0.29 -8.76
C GLU A 19 -11.92 1.21 -8.93
N GLU A 20 -12.54 1.83 -7.94
CA GLU A 20 -12.89 3.26 -7.93
C GLU A 20 -11.78 4.16 -7.33
N SER A 21 -10.74 3.57 -6.74
CA SER A 21 -9.75 4.32 -5.96
C SER A 21 -8.60 4.90 -6.79
N VAL A 22 -8.37 4.41 -8.01
CA VAL A 22 -7.19 4.80 -8.81
C VAL A 22 -7.51 5.98 -9.72
N VAL A 23 -6.75 7.07 -9.56
CA VAL A 23 -6.86 8.27 -10.38
C VAL A 23 -5.54 8.52 -11.09
N TYR A 24 -5.54 8.44 -12.42
CA TYR A 24 -4.37 8.81 -13.21
C TYR A 24 -4.25 10.32 -13.30
N VAL A 25 -3.06 10.84 -12.98
CA VAL A 25 -2.76 12.26 -13.02
C VAL A 25 -2.19 12.61 -14.40
N THR A 26 -3.05 13.13 -15.28
CA THR A 26 -2.72 13.47 -16.67
C THR A 26 -3.02 14.95 -16.94
N SER A 27 -2.72 15.41 -18.15
CA SER A 27 -3.11 16.75 -18.60
C SER A 27 -4.60 17.03 -18.45
N ASP A 28 -5.42 15.98 -18.62
CA ASP A 28 -6.88 16.09 -18.68
C ASP A 28 -7.50 16.08 -17.27
N THR A 29 -6.78 15.53 -16.27
CA THR A 29 -7.30 15.36 -14.91
C THR A 29 -6.65 16.29 -13.89
N ILE A 30 -5.45 16.81 -14.15
CA ILE A 30 -4.67 17.55 -13.14
C ILE A 30 -5.37 18.83 -12.65
N GLU A 31 -5.98 19.60 -13.54
CA GLU A 31 -6.65 20.86 -13.18
C GLU A 31 -7.81 20.65 -12.20
N PRO A 32 -8.83 19.82 -12.51
CA PRO A 32 -9.91 19.57 -11.56
C PRO A 32 -9.43 18.86 -10.29
N ILE A 33 -8.37 18.02 -10.36
CA ILE A 33 -7.78 17.40 -9.16
C ILE A 33 -7.23 18.46 -8.21
N ILE A 34 -6.42 19.41 -8.70
CA ILE A 34 -5.81 20.45 -7.86
C ILE A 34 -6.88 21.39 -7.31
N LEU A 35 -7.79 21.89 -8.16
CA LEU A 35 -8.76 22.92 -7.77
C LEU A 35 -9.78 22.43 -6.74
N ASN A 36 -10.13 21.14 -6.77
CA ASN A 36 -11.09 20.55 -5.84
C ASN A 36 -10.42 19.87 -4.64
N HIS A 37 -9.08 19.89 -4.56
CA HIS A 37 -8.37 19.22 -3.50
C HIS A 37 -8.53 19.94 -2.17
N ARG A 38 -8.74 19.17 -1.09
CA ARG A 38 -9.01 19.75 0.24
C ARG A 38 -7.77 20.35 0.91
N TRP A 39 -6.59 19.80 0.62
CA TRP A 39 -5.36 20.14 1.33
C TRP A 39 -4.33 20.74 0.37
N ASP A 40 -3.99 22.01 0.57
CA ASP A 40 -3.01 22.73 -0.24
C ASP A 40 -1.68 21.99 -0.40
N ARG A 41 -1.25 21.30 0.67
CA ARG A 41 -0.02 20.52 0.65
C ARG A 41 -0.10 19.33 -0.30
N SER A 42 -1.18 18.57 -0.25
CA SER A 42 -1.42 17.43 -1.14
C SER A 42 -1.62 17.91 -2.58
N ALA A 43 -2.32 19.03 -2.79
CA ALA A 43 -2.45 19.67 -4.11
C ALA A 43 -1.09 20.08 -4.69
N TRP A 44 -0.21 20.65 -3.86
CA TRP A 44 1.16 20.98 -4.25
C TRP A 44 1.98 19.73 -4.61
N TYR A 45 1.83 18.63 -3.87
CA TYR A 45 2.47 17.35 -4.23
C TYR A 45 1.98 16.82 -5.57
N LEU A 46 0.66 16.83 -5.82
CA LEU A 46 0.04 16.38 -7.07
C LEU A 46 0.47 17.23 -8.28
N ALA A 47 0.58 18.55 -8.09
CA ALA A 47 1.11 19.44 -9.12
C ALA A 47 2.57 19.08 -9.49
N ASN A 48 3.41 18.79 -8.49
CA ASN A 48 4.79 18.38 -8.73
C ASN A 48 4.89 16.99 -9.37
N LEU A 49 4.03 16.05 -8.98
CA LEU A 49 3.92 14.73 -9.59
C LEU A 49 3.62 14.86 -11.10
N PHE A 50 2.63 15.69 -11.47
CA PHE A 50 2.32 15.97 -12.88
C PHE A 50 3.47 16.67 -13.61
N LEU A 51 4.06 17.71 -13.02
CA LEU A 51 5.15 18.44 -13.68
C LEU A 51 6.35 17.55 -13.96
N LEU A 52 6.70 16.67 -13.03
CA LEU A 52 7.79 15.73 -13.22
C LEU A 52 7.48 14.74 -14.34
N SER A 53 6.23 14.24 -14.42
CA SER A 53 5.80 13.28 -15.44
C SER A 53 5.89 13.80 -16.87
N VAL A 54 5.79 15.11 -17.07
CA VAL A 54 5.97 15.77 -18.37
C VAL A 54 7.37 16.37 -18.55
N GLY A 55 8.33 16.04 -17.68
CA GLY A 55 9.71 16.53 -17.75
C GLY A 55 9.89 18.01 -17.40
N ALA A 56 8.88 18.64 -16.78
CA ALA A 56 8.92 20.03 -16.36
C ALA A 56 9.64 20.23 -15.01
N LYS A 57 9.99 21.47 -14.71
CA LYS A 57 10.62 21.83 -13.43
C LYS A 57 9.59 21.79 -12.30
N PRO A 58 9.92 21.24 -11.13
CA PRO A 58 9.02 21.23 -9.99
C PRO A 58 8.80 22.65 -9.41
N LEU A 59 7.66 22.82 -8.73
CA LEU A 59 7.26 24.01 -7.98
C LEU A 59 8.02 24.13 -6.65
N GLY A 60 9.34 24.24 -6.73
CA GLY A 60 10.21 24.55 -5.60
C GLY A 60 11.40 23.60 -5.44
N LYS A 61 12.49 24.13 -4.85
CA LYS A 61 13.75 23.40 -4.65
C LYS A 61 13.64 22.22 -3.67
N LYS A 62 12.57 22.16 -2.88
CA LYS A 62 12.29 21.08 -1.90
C LYS A 62 11.25 20.07 -2.39
N ALA A 63 10.84 20.14 -3.65
CA ALA A 63 9.91 19.17 -4.21
C ALA A 63 10.55 17.78 -4.15
N VAL A 64 9.89 16.89 -3.40
CA VAL A 64 10.24 15.47 -3.38
C VAL A 64 9.80 14.90 -4.72
N ARG A 65 10.67 14.15 -5.38
CA ARG A 65 10.29 13.34 -6.55
C ARG A 65 9.45 12.19 -6.05
N ILE A 66 8.13 12.33 -6.16
CA ILE A 66 7.17 11.26 -5.91
C ILE A 66 6.53 10.89 -7.25
N VAL A 67 6.33 9.60 -7.47
CA VAL A 67 5.65 9.08 -8.67
C VAL A 67 4.19 8.71 -8.39
N GLU A 68 3.81 8.72 -7.11
CA GLU A 68 2.54 8.26 -6.60
C GLU A 68 2.19 8.93 -5.27
N MET A 69 0.88 8.95 -4.94
CA MET A 69 0.38 9.44 -3.66
C MET A 69 -0.97 8.81 -3.31
N SER A 70 -1.08 8.24 -2.11
CA SER A 70 -2.34 7.73 -1.57
C SER A 70 -2.90 8.61 -0.45
N GLU A 71 -4.16 8.98 -0.58
CA GLU A 71 -4.89 9.78 0.40
C GLU A 71 -6.31 9.24 0.62
N GLU A 72 -6.63 8.91 1.87
CA GLU A 72 -7.88 8.23 2.24
C GLU A 72 -8.15 6.96 1.42
N THR A 73 -9.03 7.04 0.42
CA THR A 73 -9.39 5.98 -0.52
C THR A 73 -8.98 6.29 -1.96
N THR A 74 -8.16 7.32 -2.20
CA THR A 74 -7.74 7.71 -3.54
C THR A 74 -6.24 7.48 -3.70
N CYS A 75 -5.85 6.85 -4.80
CA CYS A 75 -4.49 6.59 -5.21
C CYS A 75 -4.23 7.39 -6.49
N TYR A 76 -3.41 8.42 -6.38
CA TYR A 76 -3.00 9.25 -7.51
C TYR A 76 -1.73 8.67 -8.12
N VAL A 77 -1.77 8.33 -9.40
CA VAL A 77 -0.66 7.67 -10.10
C VAL A 77 -0.25 8.46 -11.34
N SER A 78 1.05 8.69 -11.49
CA SER A 78 1.64 9.29 -12.68
C SER A 78 1.66 8.31 -13.86
N PRO A 79 1.46 8.76 -15.12
CA PRO A 79 1.71 7.94 -16.31
C PRO A 79 3.15 7.41 -16.44
N GLU A 80 4.12 8.01 -15.72
CA GLU A 80 5.48 7.46 -15.62
C GLU A 80 5.48 6.00 -15.12
N TYR A 81 4.42 5.56 -14.44
CA TYR A 81 4.17 4.16 -14.12
C TYR A 81 4.38 3.20 -15.29
N PHE A 82 3.93 3.58 -16.50
CA PHE A 82 4.03 2.70 -17.66
C PHE A 82 5.45 2.54 -18.21
N ALA A 83 6.40 3.34 -17.74
CA ALA A 83 7.82 3.26 -18.10
C ALA A 83 8.65 2.44 -17.10
N GLU A 84 8.03 1.80 -16.11
CA GLU A 84 8.72 0.97 -15.12
C GLU A 84 9.15 -0.39 -15.70
N ASP A 85 10.44 -0.72 -15.56
CA ASP A 85 11.07 -1.91 -16.12
C ASP A 85 11.32 -3.01 -15.07
N ASP A 86 11.18 -2.73 -13.77
CA ASP A 86 11.32 -3.75 -12.72
C ASP A 86 10.13 -4.73 -12.78
N PRO A 87 10.36 -6.03 -13.07
CA PRO A 87 9.27 -7.01 -13.16
C PRO A 87 8.49 -7.20 -11.85
N PHE A 88 9.05 -6.76 -10.72
CA PHE A 88 8.45 -6.84 -9.38
C PHE A 88 7.78 -5.54 -8.93
N ALA A 89 7.91 -4.46 -9.68
CA ALA A 89 7.23 -3.19 -9.39
C ALA A 89 5.83 -3.15 -10.01
N ASP A 90 4.91 -2.54 -9.27
CA ASP A 90 3.52 -2.28 -9.64
C ASP A 90 2.95 -1.19 -8.72
N PHE A 91 3.21 0.07 -9.07
CA PHE A 91 2.78 1.26 -8.32
C PHE A 91 1.28 1.25 -8.02
N ILE A 92 0.43 0.79 -8.94
CA ILE A 92 -1.01 0.67 -8.68
C ILE A 92 -1.27 -0.30 -7.51
N VAL A 93 -0.62 -1.45 -7.50
CA VAL A 93 -0.76 -2.42 -6.41
C VAL A 93 -0.15 -1.91 -5.11
N HIS A 94 0.96 -1.16 -5.20
CA HIS A 94 1.62 -0.51 -4.06
C HIS A 94 0.68 0.50 -3.40
N GLU A 95 0.22 1.49 -4.17
CA GLU A 95 -0.68 2.53 -3.70
C GLU A 95 -1.99 1.96 -3.20
N ALA A 96 -2.57 1.01 -3.92
CA ALA A 96 -3.80 0.41 -3.48
C ALA A 96 -3.60 -0.38 -2.16
N ALA A 97 -2.41 -0.91 -1.89
CA ALA A 97 -2.10 -1.47 -0.58
C ALA A 97 -2.24 -0.45 0.56
N HIS A 98 -1.96 0.84 0.30
CA HIS A 98 -2.13 1.89 1.28
C HIS A 98 -3.59 2.13 1.67
N ILE A 99 -4.56 1.92 0.77
CA ILE A 99 -6.00 1.97 1.08
C ILE A 99 -6.31 1.04 2.26
N PHE A 100 -5.67 -0.13 2.33
CA PHE A 100 -5.95 -1.08 3.41
C PHE A 100 -5.60 -0.58 4.81
N HIS A 101 -4.73 0.41 4.96
CA HIS A 101 -4.38 0.97 6.28
C HIS A 101 -4.67 2.46 6.43
N ASN A 102 -5.13 3.11 5.35
CA ASN A 102 -5.60 4.49 5.34
C ASN A 102 -7.12 4.61 5.36
N CYS A 103 -7.86 3.54 5.01
CA CYS A 103 -9.31 3.54 4.98
C CYS A 103 -9.93 2.97 6.26
N LYS A 104 -10.86 3.72 6.86
CA LYS A 104 -11.75 3.21 7.91
C LYS A 104 -12.78 2.27 7.31
N ARG A 105 -13.25 1.30 8.10
CA ARG A 105 -14.20 0.29 7.64
C ARG A 105 -15.56 0.91 7.30
N ARG A 106 -16.02 1.85 8.11
CA ARG A 106 -17.29 2.55 7.88
C ARG A 106 -17.32 3.30 6.55
N THR A 107 -16.17 3.78 6.07
CA THR A 107 -16.06 4.57 4.83
C THR A 107 -16.52 3.76 3.62
N ILE A 108 -16.29 2.46 3.61
CA ILE A 108 -16.68 1.55 2.52
C ILE A 108 -17.88 0.67 2.89
N GLY A 109 -18.68 1.09 3.89
CA GLY A 109 -19.88 0.35 4.30
C GLY A 109 -19.62 -0.94 5.09
N LEU A 110 -18.38 -1.21 5.52
CA LEU A 110 -18.08 -2.35 6.38
C LEU A 110 -18.34 -2.01 7.85
N GLN A 111 -18.80 -3.02 8.60
CA GLN A 111 -19.02 -2.91 10.04
C GLN A 111 -17.73 -2.55 10.79
N GLU A 112 -17.77 -1.42 11.48
CA GLU A 112 -16.71 -0.87 12.33
C GLU A 112 -16.95 -1.26 13.80
N THR A 113 -15.89 -1.59 14.52
CA THR A 113 -15.95 -1.80 15.98
C THR A 113 -14.80 -1.07 16.64
N SER A 114 -14.89 -0.82 17.95
CA SER A 114 -13.81 -0.16 18.71
C SER A 114 -12.46 -0.89 18.66
N ARG A 115 -12.43 -2.17 18.27
CA ARG A 115 -11.20 -2.98 18.10
C ARG A 115 -10.82 -3.20 16.64
N LYS A 116 -11.63 -2.74 15.69
CA LYS A 116 -11.48 -2.96 14.25
C LYS A 116 -12.05 -1.74 13.55
N GLU A 117 -11.31 -0.63 13.64
CA GLU A 117 -11.66 0.65 13.01
C GLU A 117 -11.21 0.68 11.53
N TRP A 118 -9.97 0.25 11.28
CA TRP A 118 -9.32 0.27 9.98
C TRP A 118 -9.49 -1.05 9.23
N LEU A 119 -9.37 -1.04 7.90
CA LEU A 119 -9.40 -2.26 7.08
C LEU A 119 -8.32 -3.26 7.53
N LEU A 120 -7.09 -2.78 7.68
CA LEU A 120 -5.95 -3.44 8.30
C LEU A 120 -5.26 -2.47 9.27
N ASP A 121 -5.14 -2.89 10.53
CA ASP A 121 -4.43 -2.13 11.56
C ASP A 121 -2.91 -2.36 11.46
N ILE A 122 -2.28 -1.63 10.53
CA ILE A 122 -0.83 -1.64 10.29
C ILE A 122 -0.19 -0.46 11.01
N GLU A 123 0.92 -0.72 11.70
CA GLU A 123 1.68 0.34 12.38
C GLU A 123 2.20 1.37 11.38
N PHE A 124 2.17 2.65 11.72
CA PHE A 124 2.54 3.75 10.82
C PHE A 124 3.92 3.54 10.17
N GLY A 125 4.95 3.21 10.96
CA GLY A 125 6.30 2.93 10.45
C GLY A 125 6.45 1.61 9.68
N GLN A 126 5.37 0.84 9.51
CA GLN A 126 5.34 -0.44 8.78
C GLN A 126 4.48 -0.37 7.52
N ARG A 127 3.84 0.76 7.22
CA ARG A 127 2.93 0.94 6.08
C ARG A 127 3.65 0.76 4.74
N GLU A 128 4.78 1.43 4.55
CA GLU A 128 5.63 1.27 3.36
C GLU A 128 6.17 -0.15 3.22
N THR A 129 6.66 -0.74 4.32
CA THR A 129 7.12 -2.14 4.32
C THR A 129 5.98 -3.09 3.90
N PHE A 130 4.76 -2.82 4.36
CA PHE A 130 3.58 -3.57 3.98
C PHE A 130 3.26 -3.41 2.49
N ALA A 131 3.26 -2.20 1.97
CA ALA A 131 2.96 -1.90 0.57
C ALA A 131 3.96 -2.56 -0.38
N TYR A 132 5.26 -2.38 -0.17
CA TYR A 132 6.31 -3.08 -0.95
C TYR A 132 6.21 -4.61 -0.86
N SER A 133 5.93 -5.14 0.33
CA SER A 133 5.74 -6.60 0.49
C SER A 133 4.50 -7.11 -0.23
N TYR A 134 3.46 -6.28 -0.32
CA TYR A 134 2.21 -6.60 -1.00
C TYR A 134 2.41 -6.57 -2.51
N GLU A 135 2.95 -5.48 -3.05
CA GLU A 135 3.35 -5.29 -4.45
C GLU A 135 4.19 -6.46 -4.97
N ALA A 136 5.35 -6.68 -4.37
CA ALA A 136 6.27 -7.72 -4.81
C ALA A 136 5.63 -9.12 -4.78
N TYR A 137 4.84 -9.42 -3.74
CA TYR A 137 4.13 -10.69 -3.65
C TYR A 137 3.03 -10.81 -4.72
N ALA A 138 2.34 -9.72 -5.07
CA ALA A 138 1.32 -9.72 -6.12
C ALA A 138 1.95 -10.05 -7.46
N ARG A 139 3.05 -9.36 -7.81
CA ARG A 139 3.82 -9.59 -9.04
C ARG A 139 4.34 -11.01 -9.15
N ILE A 140 4.99 -11.50 -8.10
CA ILE A 140 5.41 -12.89 -7.96
C ILE A 140 4.25 -13.87 -8.18
N SER A 141 3.08 -13.58 -7.63
CA SER A 141 1.92 -14.48 -7.68
C SER A 141 1.26 -14.49 -9.06
N ALA A 142 1.30 -13.35 -9.77
CA ALA A 142 0.80 -13.21 -11.12
C ALA A 142 1.73 -13.85 -12.15
N SER A 143 3.05 -13.73 -11.98
CA SER A 143 4.04 -14.24 -12.93
C SER A 143 4.30 -15.75 -12.80
N ALA A 144 4.14 -16.34 -11.62
CA ALA A 144 4.50 -17.73 -11.39
C ALA A 144 3.40 -18.73 -11.77
N LYS A 145 3.76 -19.80 -12.48
CA LYS A 145 2.88 -20.91 -12.88
C LYS A 145 2.68 -21.96 -11.77
N GLY A 146 3.50 -21.92 -10.72
CA GLY A 146 3.40 -22.90 -9.63
C GLY A 146 4.23 -22.56 -8.39
N PRO A 147 4.13 -23.38 -7.32
CA PRO A 147 4.86 -23.14 -6.07
C PRO A 147 6.38 -23.09 -6.20
N ALA A 148 6.97 -23.87 -7.11
CA ALA A 148 8.41 -23.89 -7.34
C ALA A 148 8.91 -22.61 -8.03
N GLU A 149 8.22 -22.17 -9.09
CA GLU A 149 8.54 -20.94 -9.79
C GLU A 149 8.29 -19.70 -8.93
N ARG A 150 7.24 -19.74 -8.08
CA ARG A 150 7.14 -18.81 -6.97
C ARG A 150 8.48 -18.88 -6.24
N ARG A 151 8.86 -19.98 -5.57
CA ARG A 151 10.13 -20.07 -4.79
C ARG A 151 11.32 -19.36 -5.45
N ALA A 152 11.60 -19.65 -6.71
CA ALA A 152 12.65 -18.98 -7.47
C ALA A 152 12.49 -17.44 -7.52
N LEU A 153 11.33 -16.92 -7.92
CA LEU A 153 11.08 -15.48 -8.06
C LEU A 153 11.23 -14.65 -6.76
N ALA A 154 11.01 -15.21 -5.55
CA ALA A 154 11.29 -14.41 -4.33
C ALA A 154 12.76 -14.45 -3.93
N VAL A 155 13.46 -15.54 -4.24
CA VAL A 155 14.92 -15.56 -4.07
C VAL A 155 15.53 -14.53 -5.02
N GLU A 156 15.04 -14.47 -6.26
CA GLU A 156 15.43 -13.44 -7.21
C GLU A 156 15.11 -12.04 -6.68
N TYR A 157 13.88 -11.79 -6.20
CA TYR A 157 13.49 -10.52 -5.59
C TYR A 157 14.47 -10.08 -4.50
N GLY A 158 14.80 -10.98 -3.57
CA GLY A 158 15.71 -10.70 -2.45
C GLY A 158 17.20 -10.58 -2.83
N SER A 159 17.58 -10.92 -4.06
CA SER A 159 18.99 -10.90 -4.50
C SER A 159 19.47 -9.52 -4.95
N LYS A 160 18.56 -8.58 -5.21
CA LYS A 160 18.87 -7.22 -5.65
C LYS A 160 18.23 -6.20 -4.70
N ARG A 161 18.91 -5.08 -4.44
CA ARG A 161 18.29 -3.94 -3.78
C ARG A 161 17.38 -3.23 -4.78
N ARG A 162 16.07 -3.24 -4.50
CA ARG A 162 15.02 -2.65 -5.36
C ARG A 162 14.31 -1.46 -4.73
N ILE A 163 14.34 -1.40 -3.40
CA ILE A 163 13.69 -0.35 -2.63
C ILE A 163 14.72 0.75 -2.34
N SER A 164 14.42 1.95 -2.82
CA SER A 164 15.22 3.17 -2.60
C SER A 164 14.75 3.95 -1.37
N GLU A 165 13.51 3.75 -0.91
CA GLU A 165 12.93 4.38 0.29
C GLU A 165 13.74 4.02 1.54
N GLU A 166 14.33 5.04 2.18
CA GLU A 166 15.26 4.90 3.30
C GLU A 166 14.61 4.26 4.54
N ARG A 167 13.29 4.47 4.72
CA ARG A 167 12.54 3.95 5.87
C ARG A 167 12.20 2.47 5.75
N VAL A 168 12.45 1.85 4.59
CA VAL A 168 12.10 0.46 4.33
C VAL A 168 13.36 -0.39 4.26
N ASP A 169 13.43 -1.38 5.14
CA ASP A 169 14.47 -2.41 5.09
C ASP A 169 14.14 -3.44 3.99
N PRO A 170 14.92 -3.53 2.89
CA PRO A 170 14.68 -4.49 1.82
C PRO A 170 14.77 -5.94 2.29
N ALA A 171 15.62 -6.25 3.29
CA ALA A 171 15.74 -7.58 3.84
C ALA A 171 14.47 -7.98 4.60
N LYS A 172 13.85 -7.03 5.33
CA LYS A 172 12.56 -7.24 5.99
C LYS A 172 11.46 -7.56 4.98
N VAL A 173 11.40 -6.84 3.86
CA VAL A 173 10.44 -7.11 2.78
C VAL A 173 10.66 -8.50 2.18
N ALA A 174 11.90 -8.86 1.85
CA ALA A 174 12.24 -10.19 1.34
C ALA A 174 11.84 -11.32 2.31
N ASN A 175 12.06 -11.12 3.61
CA ASN A 175 11.66 -12.07 4.66
C ASN A 175 10.14 -12.23 4.73
N ILE A 176 9.37 -11.15 4.66
CA ILE A 176 7.89 -11.21 4.65
C ILE A 176 7.40 -12.01 3.44
N ILE A 177 7.98 -11.79 2.26
CA ILE A 177 7.63 -12.52 1.03
C ILE A 177 7.95 -14.01 1.17
N ALA A 178 9.12 -14.35 1.72
CA ALA A 178 9.52 -15.73 1.96
C ALA A 178 8.58 -16.44 2.97
N GLU A 179 8.25 -15.79 4.08
CA GLU A 179 7.32 -16.32 5.08
C GLU A 179 5.91 -16.54 4.54
N ARG A 180 5.42 -15.62 3.69
CA ARG A 180 4.09 -15.75 3.04
C ARG A 180 3.97 -17.03 2.21
N ARG A 181 5.09 -17.52 1.66
CA ARG A 181 5.10 -18.77 0.90
C ARG A 181 5.11 -20.01 1.75
N ALA A 182 5.89 -20.02 2.83
CA ALA A 182 6.00 -21.18 3.72
C ALA A 182 4.64 -21.61 4.28
N ARG A 183 3.70 -20.67 4.43
CA ARG A 183 2.39 -20.92 5.05
C ARG A 183 1.26 -21.21 4.06
N GLY A 184 1.53 -21.26 2.75
CA GLY A 184 0.57 -21.62 1.70
C GLY A 184 -0.68 -20.72 1.60
N THR A 185 -0.76 -19.63 2.35
CA THR A 185 -1.93 -18.76 2.44
C THR A 185 -1.49 -17.30 2.61
N ALA A 186 -2.09 -16.41 1.82
CA ALA A 186 -2.01 -14.96 2.00
C ALA A 186 -2.83 -14.48 3.23
N GLY A 187 -2.93 -15.32 4.27
CA GLY A 187 -3.83 -15.13 5.40
C GLY A 187 -3.44 -13.99 6.32
N ARG A 188 -4.43 -13.34 6.96
CA ARG A 188 -4.28 -12.25 7.96
C ARG A 188 -3.18 -12.42 9.02
N ARG A 189 -2.76 -13.66 9.32
CA ARG A 189 -1.75 -13.99 10.35
C ARG A 189 -0.31 -13.71 9.92
N SER A 190 0.00 -13.65 8.62
CA SER A 190 1.37 -13.41 8.12
C SER A 190 1.80 -11.94 8.25
N TRP A 191 0.85 -11.02 8.38
CA TRP A 191 1.13 -9.60 8.62
C TRP A 191 1.25 -9.22 10.10
N ARG A 192 1.31 -10.19 11.00
CA ARG A 192 1.39 -9.92 12.45
C ARG A 192 2.60 -9.08 12.83
N SER A 193 3.73 -9.26 12.14
CA SER A 193 4.95 -8.46 12.36
C SER A 193 4.80 -6.99 11.97
N ALA A 194 3.83 -6.64 11.12
CA ALA A 194 3.53 -5.28 10.69
C ALA A 194 2.31 -4.67 11.41
N ARG A 195 1.54 -5.47 12.16
CA ARG A 195 0.36 -5.00 12.89
C ARG A 195 0.76 -4.33 14.19
N ARG A 196 0.01 -3.31 14.59
CA ARG A 196 0.17 -2.73 15.93
C ARG A 196 -0.04 -3.82 16.99
N PRO A 197 0.81 -3.89 18.03
CA PRO A 197 0.54 -4.74 19.18
C PRO A 197 -0.80 -4.33 19.78
N GLY A 198 -1.74 -5.28 19.90
CA GLY A 198 -3.05 -4.98 20.47
C GLY A 198 -2.88 -4.39 21.87
N SER A 199 -3.46 -3.22 22.11
CA SER A 199 -3.51 -2.61 23.44
C SER A 199 -4.22 -3.58 24.39
N ARG A 200 -3.45 -4.37 25.16
CA ARG A 200 -3.97 -4.92 26.40
C ARG A 200 -4.30 -3.73 27.27
N ALA A 201 -5.58 -3.37 27.33
CA ALA A 201 -6.09 -2.46 28.33
C ALA A 201 -5.53 -2.95 29.68
N ARG A 202 -4.65 -2.15 30.28
CA ARG A 202 -4.24 -2.37 31.66
C ARG A 202 -5.54 -2.30 32.46
N ARG A 203 -6.00 -3.45 32.97
CA ARG A 203 -6.95 -3.46 34.07
C ARG A 203 -6.22 -2.78 35.23
N CYS A 204 -6.48 -1.49 35.43
CA CYS A 204 -6.26 -0.85 36.72
C CYS A 204 -7.13 -1.63 37.71
N ASN A 205 -6.47 -2.47 38.49
CA ASN A 205 -7.10 -3.15 39.61
C ASN A 205 -7.14 -2.13 40.76
N SER A 206 -8.16 -1.27 40.77
CA SER A 206 -8.49 -0.48 41.95
C SER A 206 -9.17 -1.42 42.94
N ARG A 207 -8.36 -2.13 43.75
CA ARG A 207 -8.83 -2.70 45.01
C ARG A 207 -8.58 -1.67 46.10
N ALA A 208 -9.69 -1.25 46.68
CA ALA A 208 -9.86 -0.47 47.88
C ALA A 208 -8.81 -0.78 48.97
N ARG A 209 -8.33 0.28 49.61
CA ARG A 209 -8.37 0.48 51.06
C ARG A 209 -8.54 1.97 51.34
#